data_AF-A0AAD6UDL8-F1
#
_entry.id   AF-A0AAD6UDL8-F1
#
_cell.length_a   1.000
_cell.length_b   1.000
_cell.length_c   1.000
_cell.angle_alpha   90.00
_cell.angle_beta   90.00
_cell.angle_gamma   90.00
#
_symmetry.space_group_name_H-M   'P 1'
#
loop_
_entity.id
_entity.type
_entity.pdbx_description
1 polymer ?
#
loop_
_entity_poly.entity_id
_entity_poly.type
_entity_poly.pdbx_seq_one_letter_code
_entity_poly.pdbx_strand_id
1 'polypeptide(L)'
;MSTSRLREDVEQAYSVQSQSAIEGALRGSAIGVGLTIISHYTWPFFRRQTFQFKGFLVCTCTVFGLVIGAEKALQEYEAMRRWEENTIRKEARLDLGRLGIIPTETAIRQWRANNKPQS
;
A
#
# COMPACT_ATOMS: atom_id res chain seq x y z
N MET A 1 -23.48 6.47 -7.27
CA MET A 1 -22.08 6.06 -7.54
C MET A 1 -22.17 4.88 -8.49
N SER A 2 -21.75 5.00 -9.74
CA SER A 2 -21.94 3.94 -10.75
C SER A 2 -20.96 2.80 -10.48
N THR A 3 -21.41 1.56 -10.68
CA THR A 3 -20.60 0.34 -10.54
C THR A 3 -19.33 0.35 -11.41
N SER A 4 -19.34 1.11 -12.51
CA SER A 4 -18.18 1.32 -13.38
C SER A 4 -17.03 2.07 -12.69
N ARG A 5 -17.31 3.18 -11.99
CA ARG A 5 -16.28 3.98 -11.30
C ARG A 5 -15.65 3.22 -10.13
N LEU A 6 -16.44 2.44 -9.41
CA LEU A 6 -15.93 1.57 -8.34
C LEU A 6 -14.96 0.52 -8.91
N ARG A 7 -15.28 -0.03 -10.08
CA ARG A 7 -14.46 -1.05 -10.74
C ARG A 7 -13.14 -0.47 -11.25
N GLU A 8 -13.18 0.72 -11.84
CA GLU A 8 -11.99 1.46 -12.28
C GLU A 8 -11.06 1.80 -11.09
N ASP A 9 -11.62 2.30 -9.98
CA ASP A 9 -10.84 2.58 -8.76
C ASP A 9 -10.17 1.32 -8.20
N VAL A 10 -10.89 0.19 -8.19
CA VAL A 10 -10.36 -1.11 -7.73
C VAL A 10 -9.28 -1.64 -8.67
N GLU A 11 -9.48 -1.54 -9.98
CA GLU A 11 -8.53 -2.02 -10.98
C GLU A 11 -7.24 -1.21 -10.97
N GLN A 12 -7.35 0.11 -10.77
CA GLN A 12 -6.19 0.98 -10.60
C GLN A 12 -5.43 0.63 -9.31
N ALA A 13 -6.12 0.48 -8.17
CA ALA A 13 -5.49 0.07 -6.92
C ALA A 13 -4.82 -1.31 -7.03
N TYR A 14 -5.47 -2.26 -7.70
CA TYR A 14 -4.94 -3.60 -7.93
C TYR A 14 -3.67 -3.58 -8.78
N SER A 15 -3.62 -2.74 -9.82
CA SER A 15 -2.43 -2.64 -10.67
C SER A 15 -1.21 -2.15 -9.89
N VAL A 16 -1.36 -1.10 -9.06
CA VAL A 16 -0.30 -0.55 -8.21
C VAL A 16 0.14 -1.58 -7.17
N GLN A 17 -0.83 -2.24 -6.50
CA GLN A 17 -0.55 -3.27 -5.52
C GLN A 17 0.22 -4.45 -6.13
N SER A 18 -0.18 -4.90 -7.33
CA SER A 18 0.46 -6.03 -8.00
C SER A 18 1.91 -5.73 -8.39
N GLN A 19 2.20 -4.51 -8.84
CA GLN A 19 3.54 -4.09 -9.19
C GLN A 19 4.46 -4.06 -7.96
N SER A 20 4.00 -3.46 -6.86
CA SER A 20 4.76 -3.44 -5.60
C SER A 20 4.90 -4.82 -4.98
N ALA A 21 3.91 -5.71 -5.15
CA ALA A 21 3.99 -7.10 -4.73
C ALA A 21 5.10 -7.85 -5.49
N ILE A 22 5.19 -7.68 -6.82
CA ILE A 22 6.24 -8.30 -7.64
C ILE A 22 7.62 -7.77 -7.22
N GLU A 23 7.76 -6.46 -7.02
CA GLU A 23 9.01 -5.87 -6.55
C GLU A 23 9.41 -6.42 -5.17
N GLY A 24 8.45 -6.51 -4.25
CA GLY A 24 8.64 -7.13 -2.94
C GLY A 24 9.07 -8.59 -3.04
N ALA A 25 8.46 -9.37 -3.93
CA ALA A 25 8.80 -10.76 -4.20
C ALA A 25 10.24 -10.91 -4.72
N LEU A 26 10.65 -10.05 -5.66
CA LEU A 26 12.01 -10.05 -6.22
C LEU A 26 13.04 -9.72 -5.13
N ARG A 27 12.80 -8.69 -4.33
CA ARG A 27 13.67 -8.32 -3.20
C ARG A 27 13.75 -9.45 -2.16
N GLY A 28 12.61 -10.03 -1.78
CA GLY A 28 12.54 -11.18 -0.86
C GLY A 28 13.28 -12.41 -1.38
N SER A 29 13.16 -12.69 -2.69
CA SER A 29 13.90 -13.78 -3.35
C SER A 29 15.40 -13.55 -3.32
N ALA A 30 15.86 -12.33 -3.66
CA ALA A 30 17.27 -11.98 -3.63
C ALA A 30 17.87 -12.15 -2.22
N ILE A 31 17.13 -11.72 -1.19
CA ILE A 31 17.53 -11.90 0.22
C ILE A 31 17.58 -13.40 0.56
N GLY A 32 16.52 -14.16 0.23
CA GLY A 32 16.45 -15.59 0.52
C GLY A 32 17.58 -16.39 -0.14
N VAL A 33 17.86 -16.11 -1.42
CA VAL A 33 18.97 -16.72 -2.16
C VAL A 33 20.31 -16.33 -1.54
N GLY A 34 20.53 -15.04 -1.27
CA GLY A 34 21.75 -14.55 -0.65
C GLY A 34 22.03 -15.21 0.71
N LEU A 35 21.02 -15.25 1.59
CA LEU A 35 21.12 -15.90 2.90
C LEU A 35 21.37 -17.41 2.78
N THR A 36 20.74 -18.08 1.81
CA THR A 36 20.95 -19.50 1.57
C THR A 36 22.38 -19.79 1.10
N ILE A 37 22.91 -18.98 0.18
CA ILE A 37 24.29 -19.10 -0.31
C ILE A 37 25.27 -18.87 0.84
N ILE A 38 25.13 -17.77 1.58
CA ILE A 38 26.01 -17.45 2.71
C ILE A 38 25.99 -18.61 3.72
N SER A 39 24.80 -19.05 4.14
CA SER A 39 24.64 -20.12 5.13
C SER A 39 25.23 -21.45 4.65
N HIS A 40 25.19 -21.73 3.34
CA HIS A 40 25.79 -22.93 2.77
C HIS A 40 27.32 -22.96 2.91
N TYR A 41 27.97 -21.81 2.75
CA TYR A 41 29.42 -21.70 2.83
C TYR A 41 29.94 -21.47 4.25
N THR A 42 29.19 -20.79 5.12
CA THR A 42 29.63 -20.47 6.48
C THR A 42 29.28 -21.55 7.51
N TRP A 43 28.16 -22.27 7.36
CA TRP A 43 27.67 -23.19 8.39
C TRP A 43 27.66 -24.67 7.94
N PRO A 44 28.52 -25.54 8.53
CA PRO A 44 28.55 -26.96 8.18
C PRO A 44 27.22 -27.72 8.41
N PHE A 45 26.40 -27.31 9.37
CA PHE A 45 25.10 -27.93 9.60
C PHE A 45 24.12 -27.62 8.46
N PHE A 46 24.03 -26.35 8.05
CA PHE A 46 23.17 -25.93 6.94
C PHE A 46 23.63 -26.52 5.59
N ARG A 47 24.94 -26.70 5.42
CA ARG A 47 25.50 -27.36 4.23
C ARG A 47 24.93 -28.76 4.03
N ARG A 48 24.80 -29.54 5.11
CA ARG A 48 24.27 -30.92 5.12
C ARG A 48 22.76 -31.03 4.92
N GLN A 49 22.02 -29.91 4.98
CA GLN A 49 20.57 -29.91 4.75
C GLN A 49 20.22 -30.18 3.27
N THR A 50 19.05 -30.77 3.06
CA THR A 50 18.56 -31.16 1.73
C THR A 50 18.40 -29.94 0.81
N PHE A 51 18.51 -30.19 -0.50
CA PHE A 51 18.28 -29.15 -1.50
C PHE A 51 16.85 -28.61 -1.46
N GLN A 52 15.87 -29.49 -1.23
CA GLN A 52 14.46 -29.14 -1.11
C GLN A 52 14.20 -28.17 0.04
N PHE A 53 14.82 -28.38 1.20
CA PHE A 53 14.68 -27.48 2.35
C PHE A 53 15.20 -26.07 2.05
N LYS A 54 16.33 -25.97 1.35
CA LYS A 54 16.90 -24.68 0.93
C LYS A 54 15.98 -23.94 -0.06
N GLY A 55 15.43 -24.68 -1.03
CA GLY A 55 14.43 -24.13 -1.96
C GLY A 55 13.17 -23.64 -1.23
N PHE A 56 12.69 -24.38 -0.23
CA PHE A 56 11.56 -23.97 0.61
C PHE A 56 11.83 -22.67 1.36
N LEU A 57 13.03 -22.47 1.91
CA LEU A 57 13.40 -21.22 2.58
C LEU A 57 13.39 -20.03 1.62
N VAL A 58 13.97 -20.19 0.43
CA VAL A 58 13.95 -19.14 -0.61
C VAL A 58 12.51 -18.79 -0.98
N CYS A 59 11.68 -19.79 -1.26
CA CYS A 59 10.27 -19.62 -1.59
C CYS A 59 9.51 -18.87 -0.47
N THR A 60 9.76 -19.23 0.78
CA THR A 60 9.16 -18.56 1.94
C THR A 60 9.55 -17.08 1.98
N CYS A 61 10.83 -16.75 1.77
CA CYS A 61 11.30 -15.37 1.67
C CYS A 61 10.66 -14.61 0.50
N THR A 62 10.49 -15.26 -0.66
CA THR A 62 9.81 -14.70 -1.84
C THR A 62 8.36 -14.35 -1.53
N VAL A 63 7.58 -15.30 -0.99
CA VAL A 63 6.17 -15.09 -0.66
C VAL A 63 6.02 -14.01 0.41
N PHE A 64 6.89 -14.01 1.41
CA PHE A 64 6.87 -12.98 2.45
C PHE A 64 7.17 -11.59 1.88
N GLY A 65 8.17 -11.49 0.99
CA GLY A 65 8.47 -10.25 0.27
C GLY A 65 7.29 -9.77 -0.58
N LEU A 66 6.60 -10.69 -1.25
CA LEU A 66 5.41 -10.40 -2.06
C LEU A 66 4.31 -9.75 -1.21
N VAL A 67 3.97 -10.39 -0.08
CA VAL A 67 2.91 -9.92 0.82
C VAL A 67 3.25 -8.55 1.40
N ILE A 68 4.46 -8.36 1.91
CA ILE A 68 4.88 -7.06 2.45
C ILE A 68 4.86 -5.96 1.38
N GLY A 69 5.30 -6.27 0.15
CA GLY A 69 5.25 -5.33 -0.97
C GLY A 69 3.81 -4.88 -1.28
N ALA A 70 2.88 -5.84 -1.30
CA ALA A 70 1.46 -5.57 -1.52
C ALA A 70 0.83 -4.74 -0.39
N GLU A 71 1.12 -5.07 0.87
CA GLU A 71 0.60 -4.37 2.04
C GLU A 71 1.10 -2.93 2.11
N LYS A 72 2.39 -2.69 1.82
CA LYS A 72 2.96 -1.33 1.80
C LYS A 72 2.26 -0.44 0.77
N ALA A 73 2.02 -0.95 -0.44
CA ALA A 73 1.33 -0.20 -1.48
C ALA A 73 -0.11 0.18 -1.05
N LEU A 74 -0.82 -0.76 -0.41
CA LEU A 74 -2.16 -0.49 0.11
C LEU A 74 -2.14 0.57 1.23
N GLN A 75 -1.19 0.46 2.17
CA GLN A 75 -1.04 1.41 3.26
C GLN A 75 -0.67 2.81 2.77
N GLU A 76 0.22 2.92 1.77
CA GLU A 76 0.60 4.18 1.15
C GLU A 76 -0.60 4.82 0.43
N TYR A 77 -1.39 4.03 -0.30
CA TYR A 77 -2.63 4.51 -0.93
C TYR A 77 -3.63 5.05 0.08
N GLU A 78 -3.89 4.29 1.16
CA GLU A 78 -4.76 4.74 2.23
C GLU A 78 -4.23 5.98 2.96
N ALA A 79 -2.91 6.06 3.18
CA ALA A 79 -2.27 7.20 3.82
C ALA A 79 -2.41 8.47 2.97
N MET A 80 -2.23 8.35 1.64
CA MET A 80 -2.46 9.46 0.70
C MET A 80 -3.92 9.92 0.74
N ARG A 81 -4.89 9.01 0.67
CA ARG A 81 -6.32 9.35 0.79
C ARG A 81 -6.66 10.04 2.11
N ARG A 82 -6.15 9.54 3.23
CA ARG A 82 -6.35 10.16 4.54
C ARG A 82 -5.73 11.56 4.61
N TRP A 83 -4.58 11.76 3.97
CA TRP A 83 -3.95 13.07 3.88
C TRP A 83 -4.79 14.05 3.06
N GLU A 84 -5.27 13.65 1.88
CA GLU A 84 -6.18 14.45 1.03
C GLU A 84 -7.49 14.80 1.74
N GLU A 85 -8.11 13.84 2.43
CA GLU A 85 -9.33 14.11 3.19
C GLU A 85 -9.07 15.10 4.34
N ASN A 86 -7.92 15.01 4.99
CA ASN A 86 -7.54 15.90 6.08
C ASN A 86 -7.19 17.30 5.58
N THR A 87 -6.55 17.47 4.42
CA THR A 87 -6.30 18.79 3.84
C THR A 87 -7.60 19.48 3.47
N ILE A 88 -8.52 18.76 2.80
CA ILE A 88 -9.86 19.27 2.48
C ILE A 88 -10.63 19.66 3.75
N ARG A 89 -10.56 18.84 4.80
CA ARG A 89 -11.18 19.16 6.10
C ARG A 89 -10.57 20.41 6.75
N LYS A 90 -9.26 20.63 6.63
CA LYS A 90 -8.60 21.84 7.13
C LYS A 90 -9.05 23.08 6.37
N GLU A 91 -9.09 23.01 5.05
CA GLU A 91 -9.57 24.11 4.19
C GLU A 91 -11.03 24.47 4.51
N ALA A 92 -11.90 23.46 4.58
CA ALA A 92 -13.30 23.66 4.94
C ALA A 92 -13.46 24.34 6.30
N ARG A 93 -12.65 23.96 7.30
CA ARG A 93 -12.70 24.58 8.63
C ARG A 93 -12.25 26.03 8.62
N LEU A 94 -11.25 26.37 7.81
CA LEU A 94 -10.76 27.75 7.67
C LEU A 94 -11.80 28.64 7.01
N ASP A 95 -12.40 28.19 5.90
CA ASP A 95 -13.38 28.99 5.16
C ASP A 95 -14.73 29.11 5.90
N LEU A 96 -15.21 28.03 6.52
CA LEU A 96 -16.42 28.10 7.36
C LEU A 96 -16.18 29.00 8.57
N GLY A 97 -14.98 28.97 9.16
CA GLY A 97 -14.59 29.87 10.24
C GLY A 97 -14.59 31.35 9.82
N ARG A 98 -14.13 31.66 8.61
CA ARG A 98 -14.22 33.03 8.04
C ARG A 98 -15.65 33.51 7.88
N LEU A 99 -16.58 32.59 7.58
CA LEU A 99 -18.01 32.86 7.46
C LEU A 99 -18.76 32.88 8.81
N GLY A 100 -18.07 32.60 9.92
CA GLY A 100 -18.70 32.50 11.25
C GLY A 100 -19.56 31.24 11.43
N ILE A 101 -19.44 30.25 10.55
CA ILE A 101 -20.23 29.02 10.54
C ILE A 101 -19.47 27.93 11.33
N ILE A 102 -20.17 27.25 12.24
CA ILE A 102 -19.57 26.14 13.00
C ILE A 102 -19.30 24.97 12.03
N PRO A 103 -18.05 24.47 11.95
CA PRO A 103 -17.65 23.42 11.00
C PRO A 103 -18.15 22.05 11.47
N THR A 104 -19.44 21.82 11.30
CA THR A 104 -20.11 20.52 11.46
C THR A 104 -19.92 19.67 10.20
N GLU A 105 -20.06 18.34 10.29
CA GLU A 105 -19.97 17.45 9.11
C GLU A 105 -20.98 17.85 8.01
N THR A 106 -22.16 18.33 8.38
CA THR A 106 -23.15 18.88 7.45
C THR A 106 -22.66 20.14 6.75
N ALA A 107 -22.06 21.08 7.47
CA ALA A 107 -21.51 22.31 6.90
C ALA A 107 -20.29 22.04 5.98
N ILE A 108 -19.40 21.12 6.38
CA ILE A 108 -18.26 20.69 5.56
C ILE A 108 -18.75 20.01 4.28
N ARG A 109 -19.81 19.20 4.35
CA ARG A 109 -20.41 18.56 3.18
C ARG A 109 -21.03 19.59 2.21
N GLN A 110 -21.71 20.61 2.73
CA GLN A 110 -22.25 21.71 1.93
C GLN A 110 -21.14 22.56 1.31
N TRP A 111 -20.10 22.91 2.08
CA TRP A 111 -18.92 23.61 1.57
C TRP A 111 -18.25 22.80 0.45
N ARG A 112 -18.09 21.47 0.62
CA ARG A 112 -17.52 20.59 -0.41
C ARG A 112 -18.40 20.50 -1.66
N ALA A 113 -19.73 20.57 -1.53
CA ALA A 113 -20.64 20.59 -2.68
C ALA A 113 -20.54 21.91 -3.47
N ASN A 114 -20.37 23.03 -2.77
CA ASN A 114 -20.25 24.36 -3.39
C ASN A 114 -18.88 24.62 -4.01
N ASN A 115 -17.81 24.01 -3.47
CA ASN A 115 -16.44 24.19 -3.96
C ASN A 115 -15.99 23.11 -4.96
N LYS A 116 -16.80 22.09 -5.26
CA LYS A 116 -16.51 21.17 -6.36
C LYS A 116 -16.80 21.88 -7.69
N PRO A 117 -15.83 22.02 -8.61
CA PRO A 117 -16.13 22.50 -9.96
C PRO A 117 -17.17 21.58 -10.60
N GLN A 118 -18.25 22.16 -11.12
CA GLN A 118 -19.19 21.43 -11.97
C GLN A 118 -18.48 21.08 -13.27
N SER A 119 -17.97 19.85 -13.38
CA SER A 119 -17.55 19.23 -14.64
C SER A 119 -18.61 18.27 -15.12
#